data_AF-A0AAV0WM98-F1
#
_entry.id   AF-A0AAV0WM98-F1
#
_cell.length_a   1.000
_cell.length_b   1.000
_cell.length_c   1.000
_cell.angle_alpha   90.00
_cell.angle_beta   90.00
_cell.angle_gamma   90.00
#
_symmetry.space_group_name_H-M   'P 1'
#
loop_
_entity.id
_entity.type
_entity.pdbx_description
1 polymer ?
#
loop_
_entity_poly.entity_id
_entity_poly.type
_entity_poly.pdbx_seq_one_letter_code
_entity_poly.pdbx_strand_id
1 'polypeptide(L)'
;MSTFLSTSKPDPLDKQVKNAEIKLAAMLAEHNTAFLFIDHLVPVLKKIFPDSLICQRIQLKRTKATNIIKNVIAPSEKVALSTKLKNVKFSVLIDESTDIACHYVNLPCAWL
;
A
#
# COMPACT_ATOMS: atom_id res chain seq x y z
N MET A 1 0.50 -39.49 8.52
CA MET A 1 -0.13 -38.62 7.50
C MET A 1 0.85 -37.52 7.14
N SER A 2 1.76 -37.78 6.21
CA SER A 2 2.78 -36.81 5.77
C SER A 2 2.15 -35.85 4.76
N THR A 3 1.90 -34.61 5.17
CA THR A 3 1.48 -33.55 4.25
C THR A 3 2.70 -33.12 3.45
N PHE A 4 2.76 -33.56 2.19
CA PHE A 4 3.73 -33.09 1.21
C PHE A 4 3.56 -31.58 1.02
N LEU A 5 4.50 -30.80 1.54
CA LEU A 5 4.74 -29.44 1.07
C LEU A 5 5.39 -29.56 -0.31
N SER A 6 4.57 -29.60 -1.35
CA SER A 6 5.01 -29.35 -2.72
C SER A 6 5.48 -27.90 -2.79
N THR A 7 6.78 -27.70 -2.61
CA THR A 7 7.48 -26.50 -3.05
C THR A 7 7.49 -26.51 -4.58
N SER A 8 6.33 -26.22 -5.18
CA SER A 8 6.25 -25.97 -6.61
C SER A 8 7.10 -24.74 -6.93
N LYS A 9 7.99 -24.87 -7.91
CA LYS A 9 8.72 -23.74 -8.49
C LYS A 9 7.68 -22.66 -8.85
N PRO A 10 7.95 -21.37 -8.56
CA PRO A 10 6.97 -20.33 -8.86
C PRO A 10 6.74 -20.30 -10.36
N ASP A 11 5.51 -20.56 -10.79
CA ASP A 11 5.14 -20.44 -12.19
C ASP A 11 5.50 -19.02 -12.68
N PRO A 12 6.06 -18.87 -13.90
CA PRO A 12 6.46 -17.57 -14.43
C PRO A 12 5.29 -16.58 -14.49
N LEU A 13 4.06 -17.09 -14.60
CA LEU A 13 2.83 -16.31 -14.57
C LEU A 13 2.52 -15.74 -13.18
N ASP A 14 2.72 -16.50 -12.10
CA ASP A 14 2.42 -16.04 -10.74
C ASP A 14 3.40 -14.95 -10.29
N LYS A 15 4.64 -15.00 -10.77
CA LYS A 15 5.61 -13.91 -10.57
C LYS A 15 5.12 -12.61 -11.23
N GLN A 16 4.55 -12.69 -12.43
CA GLN A 16 4.02 -11.53 -13.13
C GLN A 16 2.76 -10.96 -12.44
N VAL A 17 1.87 -11.82 -11.95
CA VAL A 17 0.69 -11.40 -11.17
C VAL A 17 1.12 -10.67 -9.90
N LYS A 18 2.06 -11.24 -9.13
CA LYS A 18 2.61 -10.58 -7.93
C LYS A 18 3.24 -9.22 -8.25
N ASN A 19 3.98 -9.14 -9.35
CA ASN A 19 4.59 -7.89 -9.79
C ASN A 19 3.52 -6.83 -10.14
N ALA A 20 2.44 -7.22 -10.83
CA ALA A 20 1.34 -6.32 -11.13
C ALA A 20 0.64 -5.81 -9.84
N GLU A 21 0.43 -6.69 -8.86
CA GLU A 21 -0.17 -6.30 -7.58
C GLU A 21 0.70 -5.32 -6.79
N ILE A 22 2.02 -5.52 -6.78
CA ILE A 22 2.97 -4.60 -6.14
C ILE A 22 2.95 -3.24 -6.83
N LYS A 23 2.94 -3.20 -8.17
CA LYS A 23 2.87 -1.94 -8.93
C LYS A 23 1.59 -1.17 -8.66
N LEU A 24 0.44 -1.84 -8.66
CA LEU A 24 -0.85 -1.22 -8.33
C LEU A 24 -0.86 -0.66 -6.90
N ALA A 25 -0.30 -1.41 -5.95
CA ALA A 25 -0.21 -0.95 -4.56
C ALA A 25 0.76 0.24 -4.41
N ALA A 26 1.88 0.25 -5.15
CA ALA A 26 2.81 1.36 -5.17
C ALA A 26 2.18 2.65 -5.73
N MET A 27 1.41 2.55 -6.83
CA MET A 27 0.70 3.71 -7.40
C MET A 27 -0.29 4.33 -6.41
N LEU A 28 -0.98 3.52 -5.60
CA LEU A 28 -1.84 4.07 -4.55
C LEU A 28 -1.06 4.85 -3.50
N ALA A 29 0.10 4.32 -3.08
CA ALA A 29 0.94 4.95 -2.08
C ALA A 29 1.55 6.26 -2.60
N GLU A 30 2.00 6.29 -3.86
CA GLU A 30 2.60 7.45 -4.50
C GLU A 30 1.62 8.62 -4.63
N HIS A 31 0.37 8.36 -5.00
CA HIS A 31 -0.65 9.39 -5.21
C HIS A 31 -1.51 9.69 -3.98
N ASN A 32 -1.20 9.10 -2.81
CA ASN A 32 -2.02 9.19 -1.59
C ASN A 32 -3.51 8.87 -1.84
N THR A 33 -3.76 7.87 -2.69
CA THR A 33 -5.13 7.48 -3.07
C THR A 33 -5.74 6.56 -2.02
N ALA A 34 -7.02 6.74 -1.71
CA ALA A 34 -7.73 5.89 -0.77
C ALA A 34 -7.69 4.40 -1.18
N PHE A 35 -7.30 3.51 -0.26
CA PHE A 35 -7.22 2.06 -0.52
C PHE A 35 -8.55 1.41 -0.91
N LEU A 36 -9.68 2.05 -0.61
CA LEU A 36 -11.01 1.61 -1.03
C LEU A 36 -11.17 1.66 -2.56
N PHE A 37 -10.44 2.55 -3.25
CA PHE A 37 -10.50 2.68 -4.70
C PHE A 37 -10.11 1.38 -5.43
N ILE A 38 -9.19 0.59 -4.86
CA ILE A 38 -8.75 -0.67 -5.45
C ILE A 38 -9.89 -1.68 -5.61
N ASP A 39 -10.85 -1.68 -4.68
CA ASP A 39 -11.97 -2.64 -4.70
C ASP A 39 -12.86 -2.43 -5.94
N HIS A 40 -12.91 -1.20 -6.47
CA HIS A 40 -13.62 -0.85 -7.70
C HIS A 40 -12.71 -0.93 -8.94
N LEU A 41 -11.43 -0.57 -8.80
CA LEU A 41 -10.48 -0.55 -9.90
C LEU A 41 -10.18 -1.95 -10.46
N VAL A 42 -9.98 -2.95 -9.59
CA VAL A 42 -9.61 -4.31 -10.02
C VAL A 42 -10.70 -4.97 -10.90
N PRO A 43 -12.00 -4.91 -10.57
CA PRO A 43 -13.06 -5.37 -11.47
C PRO A 43 -13.07 -4.66 -12.83
N VAL A 44 -12.81 -3.35 -12.87
CA VAL A 44 -12.75 -2.58 -14.12
C VAL A 44 -11.57 -3.03 -14.98
N LEU A 45 -10.39 -3.21 -14.39
CA LEU A 45 -9.21 -3.71 -15.10
C LEU A 45 -9.44 -5.09 -15.72
N LYS A 46 -10.15 -5.98 -15.02
CA LYS A 46 -10.51 -7.31 -15.57
C LYS A 46 -11.47 -7.23 -16.77
N LYS A 47 -12.33 -6.22 -16.81
CA LYS A 47 -13.26 -5.99 -17.93
C LYS A 47 -12.56 -5.37 -19.13
N ILE A 48 -11.59 -4.48 -18.91
CA ILE A 48 -10.83 -3.80 -19.97
C ILE A 48 -9.88 -4.79 -20.66
N PHE A 49 -9.26 -5.69 -19.90
CA PHE A 49 -8.26 -6.63 -20.41
C PHE A 49 -8.70 -8.10 -20.23
N PRO A 50 -9.73 -8.57 -20.96
CA PRO A 50 -10.20 -9.95 -20.83
C PRO A 50 -9.19 -10.97 -21.35
N ASP A 51 -8.35 -10.59 -22.31
CA ASP A 51 -7.32 -11.42 -22.96
C ASP A 51 -6.07 -11.63 -22.08
N SER A 52 -5.86 -10.78 -21.07
CA SER A 52 -4.72 -10.90 -20.17
C SER A 52 -5.01 -11.88 -19.02
N LEU A 53 -4.39 -13.06 -19.09
CA LEU A 53 -4.40 -14.04 -17.99
C LEU A 53 -3.87 -13.47 -16.67
N ILE A 54 -2.94 -12.51 -16.75
CA ILE A 54 -2.38 -11.82 -15.59
C ILE A 54 -3.48 -11.00 -14.91
N CYS A 55 -4.18 -10.14 -15.67
CA CYS A 55 -5.24 -9.30 -15.14
C CYS A 55 -6.37 -10.11 -14.52
N GLN A 56 -6.76 -11.23 -15.16
CA GLN A 56 -7.77 -12.12 -14.60
C GLN A 56 -7.36 -12.73 -13.25
N ARG A 57 -6.08 -13.10 -13.10
CA ARG A 57 -5.53 -13.69 -11.87
C ARG A 57 -5.24 -12.70 -10.75
N ILE A 58 -5.20 -11.39 -11.02
CA ILE A 58 -5.01 -10.38 -9.97
C ILE A 58 -6.13 -10.49 -8.95
N GLN A 59 -5.75 -10.63 -7.69
CA GLN A 59 -6.66 -10.66 -6.56
C GLN A 59 -6.17 -9.65 -5.53
N LEU A 60 -6.49 -8.38 -5.78
CA LEU A 60 -6.09 -7.27 -4.96
C LEU A 60 -7.34 -6.59 -4.39
N LYS A 61 -7.36 -6.46 -3.07
CA LYS A 61 -8.40 -5.75 -2.30
C LYS A 61 -7.71 -4.83 -1.30
N ARG A 62 -8.48 -3.97 -0.62
CA ARG A 62 -7.99 -3.04 0.41
C ARG A 62 -6.97 -3.66 1.39
N THR A 63 -7.29 -4.77 2.04
CA THR A 63 -6.43 -5.40 3.07
C THR A 63 -5.12 -5.90 2.50
N LYS A 64 -5.18 -6.56 1.34
CA LYS A 64 -3.98 -7.08 0.66
C LYS A 64 -3.09 -5.93 0.16
N ALA A 65 -3.66 -4.88 -0.43
CA ALA A 65 -2.91 -3.70 -0.85
C ALA A 65 -2.21 -3.04 0.34
N THR A 66 -2.92 -2.88 1.47
CA THR A 66 -2.35 -2.35 2.71
C THR A 66 -1.18 -3.21 3.20
N ASN A 67 -1.32 -4.53 3.18
CA ASN A 67 -0.27 -5.46 3.61
C ASN A 67 0.95 -5.44 2.69
N ILE A 68 0.75 -5.33 1.37
CA ILE A 68 1.85 -5.19 0.40
C ILE A 68 2.64 -3.91 0.68
N ILE A 69 1.95 -2.79 0.91
CA ILE A 69 2.62 -1.52 1.18
C ILE A 69 3.38 -1.59 2.51
N LYS A 70 2.74 -2.07 3.58
CA LYS A 70 3.36 -2.14 4.91
C LYS A 70 4.53 -3.12 4.99
N ASN A 71 4.41 -4.30 4.39
CA ASN A 71 5.35 -5.40 4.61
C ASN A 71 6.39 -5.55 3.49
N VAL A 72 6.15 -4.95 2.31
CA VAL A 72 7.06 -5.06 1.17
C VAL A 72 7.63 -3.70 0.80
N ILE A 73 6.78 -2.73 0.46
CA ILE A 73 7.24 -1.44 -0.06
C ILE A 73 7.92 -0.61 1.05
N ALA A 74 7.29 -0.49 2.22
CA ALA A 74 7.81 0.30 3.33
C ALA A 74 9.21 -0.16 3.82
N PRO A 75 9.49 -1.45 4.07
CA PRO A 75 10.84 -1.86 4.48
C PRO A 75 11.88 -1.65 3.37
N SER A 76 11.53 -1.90 2.10
CA SER A 76 12.43 -1.65 0.97
C SER A 76 12.79 -0.17 0.84
N GLU A 77 11.80 0.72 0.89
CA GLU A 77 12.03 2.17 0.82
C GLU A 77 12.77 2.68 2.05
N LYS A 78 12.49 2.15 3.25
CA LYS A 78 13.25 2.51 4.46
C LYS A 78 14.74 2.21 4.32
N VAL A 79 15.10 1.05 3.77
CA VAL A 79 16.51 0.68 3.54
C VAL A 79 17.14 1.58 2.47
N ALA A 80 16.42 1.85 1.38
CA ALA A 80 16.88 2.73 0.31
C ALA A 80 17.11 4.16 0.81
N LEU A 81 16.15 4.72 1.55
CA LEU A 81 16.25 6.04 2.18
C LEU A 81 17.38 6.08 3.21
N SER A 82 17.50 5.07 4.08
CA SER A 82 18.60 5.00 5.06
C SER A 82 19.97 5.04 4.38
N THR A 83 20.13 4.30 3.28
CA THR A 83 21.37 4.30 2.50
C THR A 83 21.65 5.66 1.88
N LYS A 84 20.63 6.33 1.32
CA LYS A 84 20.76 7.68 0.76
C LYS A 84 21.17 8.70 1.83
N LEU A 85 20.51 8.69 2.99
CA LEU A 85 20.79 9.62 4.09
C LEU A 85 22.20 9.44 4.67
N LYS A 86 22.77 8.23 4.64
CA LYS A 86 24.15 7.98 5.08
C LYS A 86 25.21 8.57 4.15
N ASN A 87 24.88 8.70 2.86
CA ASN A 87 25.85 9.08 1.81
C ASN A 87 25.72 10.55 1.38
N VAL A 88 24.68 11.25 1.81
CA VAL A 88 24.36 12.62 1.39
C VAL A 88 24.25 13.51 2.62
N LYS A 89 24.87 14.69 2.61
CA LYS A 89 24.66 15.70 3.66
C LYS A 89 23.23 16.22 3.58
N PHE A 90 22.52 16.23 4.70
CA PHE A 90 21.16 16.77 4.80
C PHE A 90 21.00 17.55 6.11
N SER A 91 20.03 18.45 6.14
CA SER A 91 19.57 19.15 7.34
C SER A 91 18.14 18.72 7.66
N VAL A 92 17.81 18.59 8.94
CA VAL A 92 16.44 18.30 9.40
C VAL A 92 15.81 19.60 9.86
N LEU A 93 14.68 19.96 9.26
CA LEU A 93 13.82 21.03 9.75
C LEU A 93 12.77 20.39 10.67
N ILE A 94 12.73 20.83 11.92
CA ILE A 94 11.76 20.37 12.91
C ILE A 94 10.74 21.49 13.06
N ASP A 95 9.50 21.21 12.68
CA ASP A 95 8.38 22.14 12.83
C ASP A 95 7.52 21.72 14.02
N GLU A 96 7.27 22.66 14.94
CA GLU A 96 6.39 22.46 16.09
C GLU A 96 4.99 22.94 15.72
N SER A 97 4.15 22.06 15.18
CA SER A 97 2.74 22.36 14.92
C SER A 97 1.88 21.99 16.12
N THR A 98 1.33 22.97 16.83
CA THR A 98 0.31 22.75 17.87
C THR A 98 -1.07 22.65 17.21
N ASP A 99 -1.69 21.47 17.25
CA ASP A 99 -3.06 21.28 16.75
C ASP A 99 -4.09 21.77 17.79
N ILE A 100 -4.74 22.90 17.51
CA ILE A 100 -5.76 23.53 18.39
C ILE A 100 -7.17 22.96 18.11
N ALA A 101 -7.34 22.04 17.13
CA ALA A 101 -8.65 21.48 16.81
C ALA A 101 -9.26 20.62 17.94
N CYS A 102 -8.51 20.32 19.00
CA CYS A 102 -8.94 19.56 20.18
C CYS A 102 -9.22 20.44 21.43
N HIS A 103 -9.49 21.75 21.28
CA HIS A 103 -9.80 22.63 22.43
C HIS A 103 -11.24 23.17 22.48
N TYR A 104 -12.11 22.83 21.54
CA TYR A 104 -13.52 23.26 21.57
C TYR A 104 -14.50 22.07 21.67
N VAL A 105 -14.45 21.34 22.80
CA VAL A 105 -15.58 20.51 23.23
C VAL A 105 -15.85 20.82 24.70
N ASN A 106 -17.08 21.32 24.96
CA ASN A 106 -17.72 21.64 26.24
C ASN A 106 -17.52 23.05 26.84
N LEU A 107 -18.15 24.03 26.22
CA LEU A 107 -18.94 25.00 26.98
C LEU A 107 -20.42 24.67 26.75
N PRO A 108 -21.09 23.91 27.65
CA PRO A 108 -22.54 23.84 27.60
C PRO A 108 -23.11 25.21 27.93
N CYS A 109 -23.89 25.75 26.98
CA CYS A 109 -24.89 26.76 27.25
C CYS A 109 -25.78 26.27 28.39
N ALA A 110 -25.59 26.82 29.59
CA ALA A 110 -26.57 26.80 30.66
C ALA A 110 -26.43 28.12 31.44
N TRP A 111 -27.09 29.15 30.91
CA TRP A 111 -27.60 30.23 31.75
C TRP A 111 -28.73 29.62 32.58
N LEU A 112 -28.45 29.36 33.86
CA LEU A 112 -29.37 29.32 34.99
C LEU A 112 -28.56 29.58 36.26
#